data_AF-A0A924UNE9-F1
#
_entry.id   AF-A0A924UNE9-F1
#
_cell.length_a   1.000
_cell.length_b   1.000
_cell.length_c   1.000
_cell.angle_alpha   90.00
_cell.angle_beta   90.00
_cell.angle_gamma   90.00
#
_symmetry.space_group_name_H-M   'P 1'
#
loop_
_entity.id
_entity.type
_entity.pdbx_description
1 polymer ?
#
loop_
_entity_poly.entity_id
_entity_poly.type
_entity_poly.pdbx_seq_one_letter_code
_entity_poly.pdbx_strand_id
1 'polypeptide(L)'
;MVFKYPVYLFFLQLISICLLSCNNVGAITDTSQSINSRNWSYVNRIKIPFLIEDNTARYNLFINLRHTGDYRYSNIFLKIYILSPSGKSSVERREFKLALGDGQWLGKGTGNMYSYQLPLRENFKFTEKGNYIIELEQNMRNNPLKEVSDVGLRIEKSN
;
A
#
# COMPACT_ATOMS: atom_id res chain seq x y z
N MET A 1 -31.94 -44.13 24.28
CA MET A 1 -31.82 -42.71 23.87
C MET A 1 -30.33 -42.37 23.90
N VAL A 2 -29.61 -42.46 22.77
CA VAL A 2 -28.14 -42.35 22.75
C VAL A 2 -27.75 -41.03 22.08
N PHE A 3 -27.12 -40.16 22.87
CA PHE A 3 -26.64 -38.83 22.44
C PHE A 3 -25.52 -38.97 21.40
N LYS A 4 -25.82 -38.66 20.12
CA LYS A 4 -24.87 -38.64 18.99
C LYS A 4 -24.31 -37.23 18.73
N TYR A 5 -23.78 -36.56 19.75
CA TYR A 5 -23.28 -35.18 19.61
C TYR A 5 -21.80 -34.89 19.94
N PRO A 6 -20.88 -35.85 20.24
CA PRO A 6 -19.52 -35.48 20.63
C PRO A 6 -18.61 -35.09 19.45
N VAL A 7 -18.92 -35.51 18.22
CA VAL A 7 -18.04 -35.30 17.05
C VAL A 7 -18.22 -33.91 16.41
N TYR A 8 -19.45 -33.38 16.42
CA TYR A 8 -19.75 -32.07 15.82
C TYR A 8 -19.17 -30.90 16.65
N LEU A 9 -19.11 -31.05 17.98
CA LEU A 9 -18.52 -30.07 18.88
C LEU A 9 -17.00 -29.91 18.67
N PHE A 10 -16.31 -30.99 18.31
CA PHE A 10 -14.87 -30.98 18.02
C PHE A 10 -14.57 -30.32 16.66
N PHE A 11 -15.43 -30.52 15.66
CA PHE A 11 -15.32 -29.88 14.35
C PHE A 11 -15.56 -28.36 14.40
N LEU A 12 -16.42 -27.89 15.32
CA LEU A 12 -16.67 -26.46 15.52
C LEU A 12 -15.49 -25.74 16.18
N GLN A 13 -14.76 -26.43 17.08
CA GLN A 13 -13.55 -25.86 17.72
C GLN A 13 -12.38 -25.71 16.74
N LEU A 14 -12.26 -26.58 15.74
CA LEU A 14 -11.19 -26.52 14.74
C LEU A 14 -11.36 -25.34 13.76
N ILE A 15 -12.60 -24.93 13.49
CA ILE A 15 -12.91 -23.76 12.62
C ILE A 15 -12.60 -22.42 13.32
N SER A 16 -12.62 -22.38 14.65
CA SER A 16 -12.38 -21.15 15.41
C SER A 16 -10.91 -20.69 15.42
N ILE A 17 -9.95 -21.59 15.16
CA ILE A 17 -8.51 -21.29 15.21
C ILE A 17 -7.98 -20.67 13.90
N CYS A 18 -8.77 -20.69 12.82
CA CYS A 18 -8.33 -20.20 11.49
C CYS A 18 -8.40 -18.67 11.29
N LEU A 19 -8.70 -17.87 12.32
CA LEU A 19 -8.76 -16.40 12.22
C LEU A 19 -7.57 -15.69 12.89
N LEU A 20 -6.45 -16.38 13.12
CA LEU A 20 -5.18 -15.70 13.39
C LEU A 20 -4.73 -14.99 12.11
N SER A 21 -5.24 -13.77 11.94
CA SER A 21 -4.81 -12.81 10.92
C SER A 21 -3.29 -12.72 10.92
N CYS A 22 -2.72 -12.80 9.73
CA CYS A 22 -1.31 -12.52 9.48
C CYS A 22 -1.10 -11.01 9.66
N ASN A 23 -1.00 -10.55 10.91
CA ASN A 23 -0.51 -9.21 11.19
C ASN A 23 0.96 -9.21 10.76
N ASN A 24 1.28 -8.46 9.69
CA ASN A 24 2.66 -8.15 9.33
C ASN A 24 3.33 -7.53 10.57
N VAL A 25 4.08 -8.36 11.30
CA VAL A 25 4.69 -8.00 12.58
C VAL A 25 5.65 -6.83 12.32
N GLY A 26 5.26 -5.63 12.75
CA GLY A 26 6.08 -4.41 12.67
C GLY A 26 5.60 -3.33 11.70
N ALA A 27 4.67 -3.61 10.79
CA ALA A 27 4.07 -2.58 9.94
C ALA A 27 2.90 -1.90 10.65
N ILE A 28 2.92 -0.56 10.73
CA ILE A 28 1.79 0.26 11.21
C ILE A 28 0.62 0.18 10.23
N THR A 29 0.93 0.20 8.93
CA THR A 29 -0.02 -0.06 7.85
C THR A 29 0.73 -0.72 6.71
N ASP A 30 0.08 -1.66 6.04
CA ASP A 30 0.53 -2.24 4.77
C ASP A 30 -0.73 -2.55 3.97
N THR A 31 -1.22 -1.55 3.25
CA THR A 31 -2.50 -1.63 2.54
C THR A 31 -2.28 -1.30 1.08
N SER A 32 -2.98 -2.02 0.20
CA SER A 32 -3.02 -1.74 -1.23
C SER A 32 -4.45 -1.84 -1.72
N GLN A 33 -4.87 -0.88 -2.53
CA GLN A 33 -6.17 -0.84 -3.16
C GLN A 33 -6.02 -1.19 -4.65
N SER A 34 -6.85 -2.10 -5.13
CA SER A 34 -6.92 -2.43 -6.54
C SER A 34 -7.56 -1.31 -7.35
N ILE A 35 -6.99 -1.03 -8.53
CA ILE A 35 -7.46 -0.03 -9.47
C ILE A 35 -8.45 -0.69 -10.44
N ASN A 36 -9.68 -0.18 -10.48
CA ASN A 36 -10.73 -0.67 -11.36
C ASN A 36 -10.27 -0.68 -12.83
N SER A 37 -10.41 -1.84 -13.47
CA SER A 37 -10.01 -2.08 -14.86
C SER A 37 -8.57 -1.67 -15.19
N ARG A 38 -7.70 -1.58 -14.16
CA ARG A 38 -6.32 -1.10 -14.25
C ARG A 38 -6.14 0.27 -14.89
N ASN A 39 -7.16 1.11 -14.81
CA ASN A 39 -7.20 2.43 -15.43
C ASN A 39 -7.22 3.52 -14.35
N TRP A 40 -6.03 4.00 -13.97
CA TRP A 40 -5.90 4.98 -12.89
C TRP A 40 -6.11 6.42 -13.41
N SER A 41 -7.29 6.96 -13.15
CA SER A 41 -7.62 8.35 -13.50
C SER A 41 -7.16 9.33 -12.42
N TYR A 42 -6.84 10.58 -12.78
CA TYR A 42 -6.49 11.65 -11.82
C TYR A 42 -7.55 11.86 -10.73
N VAL A 43 -8.82 11.73 -11.09
CA VAL A 43 -9.94 11.93 -10.14
C VAL A 43 -10.05 10.79 -9.12
N ASN A 44 -9.47 9.62 -9.43
CA ASN A 44 -9.51 8.44 -8.58
C ASN A 44 -8.26 8.40 -7.69
N ARG A 45 -8.17 9.36 -6.75
CA ARG A 45 -7.10 9.35 -5.75
C ARG A 45 -7.29 8.20 -4.77
N ILE A 46 -6.19 7.56 -4.42
CA ILE A 46 -6.17 6.48 -3.43
C ILE A 46 -5.93 7.11 -2.07
N LYS A 47 -6.92 7.05 -1.19
CA LYS A 47 -6.89 7.67 0.15
C LYS A 47 -6.64 6.59 1.19
N ILE A 48 -5.57 6.76 1.97
CA ILE A 48 -5.12 5.77 2.93
C ILE A 48 -5.00 6.45 4.31
N PRO A 49 -5.98 6.25 5.20
CA PRO A 49 -5.86 6.69 6.58
C PRO A 49 -4.93 5.78 7.38
N PHE A 50 -4.17 6.34 8.31
CA PHE A 50 -3.35 5.57 9.25
C PHE A 50 -3.16 6.34 10.56
N LEU A 51 -2.92 5.60 11.64
CA LEU A 51 -2.76 6.14 12.99
C LEU A 51 -1.29 6.16 13.40
N ILE A 52 -0.81 7.31 13.89
CA ILE A 52 0.49 7.43 14.55
C ILE A 52 0.29 7.61 16.05
N GLU A 53 0.65 6.60 16.82
CA GLU A 53 0.54 6.59 18.29
C GLU A 53 1.80 7.16 18.99
N ASP A 54 2.95 7.11 18.30
CA ASP A 54 4.24 7.52 18.84
C ASP A 54 4.98 8.45 17.86
N ASN A 55 4.76 9.75 18.00
CA ASN A 55 5.46 10.77 17.22
C ASN A 55 6.92 11.01 17.69
N THR A 56 7.43 10.27 18.67
CA THR A 56 8.85 10.34 19.08
C THR A 56 9.72 9.37 18.28
N ALA A 57 9.12 8.26 17.82
CA ALA A 57 9.74 7.26 16.97
C ALA A 57 10.01 7.79 15.54
N ARG A 58 10.86 7.05 14.82
CA ARG A 58 11.15 7.23 13.40
C ARG A 58 10.43 6.14 12.60
N TYR A 59 10.09 6.46 11.35
CA TYR A 59 9.29 5.60 10.49
C TYR A 59 9.86 5.57 9.06
N ASN A 60 9.73 4.42 8.41
CA ASN A 60 9.99 4.27 6.98
C ASN A 60 8.66 4.16 6.25
N LEU A 61 8.49 4.97 5.22
CA LEU A 61 7.29 5.07 4.40
C LEU A 61 7.61 4.58 2.99
N PHE A 62 6.80 3.65 2.50
CA PHE A 62 6.90 3.10 1.15
C PHE A 62 5.57 3.20 0.44
N ILE A 63 5.61 3.50 -0.85
CA ILE A 63 4.44 3.36 -1.73
C ILE A 63 4.46 1.95 -2.31
N ASN A 64 3.38 1.21 -2.07
CA ASN A 64 3.17 -0.05 -2.77
C ASN A 64 2.60 0.26 -4.16
N LEU A 65 3.21 -0.28 -5.20
CA LEU A 65 2.73 -0.14 -6.56
C LEU A 65 2.79 -1.50 -7.25
N ARG A 66 1.73 -1.85 -7.97
CA ARG A 66 1.70 -3.04 -8.82
C ARG A 66 1.17 -2.67 -10.19
N HIS A 67 1.84 -3.16 -11.22
CA HIS A 67 1.43 -2.98 -12.61
C HIS A 67 1.66 -4.26 -13.42
N THR A 68 1.06 -4.32 -14.61
CA THR A 68 1.26 -5.43 -15.54
C THR A 68 2.49 -5.18 -16.42
N GLY A 69 2.98 -6.20 -17.13
CA GLY A 69 4.05 -6.01 -18.10
C GLY A 69 3.67 -5.17 -19.33
N ASP A 70 2.38 -4.91 -19.54
CA ASP A 70 1.88 -4.03 -20.61
C ASP A 70 1.96 -2.54 -20.21
N TYR A 71 2.37 -2.23 -18.98
CA TYR A 71 2.68 -0.87 -18.57
C TYR A 71 3.80 -0.28 -19.43
N ARG A 72 3.52 0.87 -20.06
CA ARG A 72 4.33 1.39 -21.17
C ARG A 72 5.48 2.34 -20.77
N TYR A 73 5.70 2.57 -19.47
CA TYR A 73 6.68 3.55 -19.00
C TYR A 73 7.72 2.89 -18.08
N SER A 74 8.96 3.33 -18.17
CA SER A 74 10.04 2.88 -17.28
C SER A 74 10.03 3.58 -15.91
N ASN A 75 9.10 4.51 -15.69
CA ASN A 75 8.98 5.33 -14.51
C ASN A 75 7.52 5.73 -14.25
N ILE A 76 7.25 6.20 -13.05
CA ILE A 76 5.97 6.79 -12.67
C ILE A 76 6.19 8.08 -11.87
N PHE A 77 5.42 9.11 -12.20
CA PHE A 77 5.28 10.30 -11.39
C PHE A 77 4.04 10.18 -10.53
N LEU A 78 4.20 10.39 -9.23
CA LEU A 78 3.11 10.45 -8.26
C LEU A 78 3.08 11.83 -7.64
N LYS A 79 1.87 12.33 -7.40
CA LYS A 79 1.61 13.45 -6.52
C LYS A 79 1.03 12.91 -5.22
N ILE A 80 1.68 13.27 -4.12
CA ILE A 80 1.48 12.67 -2.81
C ILE A 80 1.03 13.76 -1.87
N TYR A 81 -0.16 13.60 -1.32
CA TYR A 81 -0.75 14.50 -0.37
C TYR A 81 -0.66 13.88 1.02
N ILE A 82 -0.19 14.64 2.00
CA ILE A 82 -0.15 14.21 3.41
C ILE A 82 -0.97 15.20 4.22
N LEU A 83 -2.07 14.74 4.80
CA LEU A 83 -2.91 15.47 5.73
C LEU A 83 -2.60 15.04 7.16
N SER A 84 -2.25 16.00 8.01
CA SER A 84 -1.97 15.79 9.43
C SER A 84 -3.25 15.81 10.29
N PRO A 85 -3.19 15.30 11.53
CA PRO A 85 -4.32 15.34 12.47
C PRO A 85 -4.85 16.75 12.72
N SER A 86 -3.99 17.77 12.76
CA SER A 86 -4.38 19.18 12.91
C SER A 86 -4.94 19.82 11.63
N GLY A 87 -5.02 19.08 10.52
CA GLY A 87 -5.55 19.58 9.24
C GLY A 87 -4.52 20.29 8.36
N LYS A 88 -3.25 20.37 8.77
CA LYS A 88 -2.18 20.85 7.88
C LYS A 88 -1.97 19.85 6.76
N SER A 89 -1.91 20.34 5.53
CA SER A 89 -1.65 19.55 4.34
C SER A 89 -0.29 19.88 3.74
N SER A 90 0.36 18.88 3.17
CA SER A 90 1.55 19.04 2.33
C SER A 90 1.37 18.23 1.06
N VAL A 91 1.98 18.71 -0.02
CA VAL A 91 1.96 18.03 -1.32
C VAL A 91 3.36 17.98 -1.89
N GLU A 92 3.77 16.82 -2.38
CA GLU A 92 5.01 16.65 -3.12
C GLU A 92 4.78 15.85 -4.40
N ARG A 93 5.59 16.10 -5.42
CA ARG A 93 5.65 15.28 -6.64
C ARG A 93 6.95 14.48 -6.61
N ARG A 94 6.83 13.17 -6.83
CA ARG A 94 7.98 12.24 -6.83
C ARG A 94 7.97 11.40 -8.09
N GLU A 95 9.15 11.20 -8.64
CA GLU A 95 9.39 10.24 -9.72
C GLU A 95 9.95 8.95 -9.12
N PHE A 96 9.48 7.82 -9.60
CA PHE A 96 10.01 6.51 -9.26
C PHE A 96 10.38 5.75 -10.53
N LYS A 97 11.61 5.23 -10.57
CA LYS A 97 12.07 4.34 -11.64
C LYS A 97 11.47 2.95 -11.43
N LEU A 98 10.85 2.41 -12.48
CA LEU A 98 10.21 1.09 -12.49
C LEU A 98 10.97 0.09 -13.37
N ALA A 99 11.69 0.55 -14.39
CA ALA A 99 12.51 -0.30 -15.26
C ALA A 99 13.91 0.27 -15.49
N LEU A 100 14.86 -0.60 -15.85
CA LEU A 100 16.14 -0.24 -16.43
C LEU A 100 15.99 0.32 -17.85
N GLY A 101 17.08 0.86 -18.40
CA GLY A 101 17.07 1.49 -19.73
C GLY A 101 16.83 0.51 -20.89
N ASP A 102 17.03 -0.78 -20.66
CA ASP A 102 16.75 -1.88 -21.58
C ASP A 102 15.32 -2.43 -21.45
N GLY A 103 14.50 -1.87 -20.55
CA GLY A 103 13.12 -2.29 -20.29
C GLY A 103 12.96 -3.37 -19.23
N GLN A 104 14.03 -3.86 -18.60
CA GLN A 104 13.90 -4.82 -17.50
C GLN A 104 13.24 -4.16 -16.27
N TRP A 105 12.11 -4.71 -15.83
CA TRP A 105 11.41 -4.25 -14.63
C TRP A 105 12.24 -4.49 -13.36
N LEU A 106 12.29 -3.48 -12.49
CA LEU A 106 12.95 -3.52 -11.18
C LEU A 106 12.07 -4.16 -10.09
N GLY A 107 10.77 -4.30 -10.37
CA GLY A 107 9.80 -4.88 -9.46
C GLY A 107 9.91 -6.39 -9.37
N LYS A 108 9.42 -6.96 -8.28
CA LYS A 108 9.34 -8.41 -8.08
C LYS A 108 7.98 -8.93 -8.50
N GLY A 109 7.91 -10.14 -9.02
CA GLY A 109 6.63 -10.78 -9.32
C GLY A 109 6.78 -12.02 -10.18
N THR A 110 5.65 -12.58 -10.58
CA THR A 110 5.56 -13.80 -11.39
C THR A 110 4.62 -13.57 -12.56
N GLY A 111 4.95 -14.10 -13.73
CA GLY A 111 4.17 -13.90 -14.95
C GLY A 111 4.17 -12.44 -15.38
N ASN A 112 3.00 -11.91 -15.74
CA ASN A 112 2.86 -10.56 -16.28
C ASN A 112 2.62 -9.47 -15.21
N MET A 113 3.11 -9.65 -13.98
CA MET A 113 2.81 -8.75 -12.86
C MET A 113 4.09 -8.37 -12.12
N TYR A 114 4.23 -7.07 -11.84
CA TYR A 114 5.41 -6.48 -11.19
C TYR A 114 4.99 -5.62 -10.01
N SER A 115 5.51 -5.94 -8.83
CA SER A 115 5.22 -5.28 -7.55
C SER A 115 6.45 -4.56 -7.02
N TYR A 116 6.23 -3.38 -6.42
CA TYR A 116 7.26 -2.49 -5.92
C TYR A 116 6.91 -2.02 -4.51
N GLN A 117 7.93 -1.90 -3.66
CA GLN A 117 7.91 -1.07 -2.46
C GLN A 117 8.82 0.13 -2.72
N LEU A 118 8.23 1.25 -3.09
CA LEU A 118 8.94 2.45 -3.52
C LEU A 118 9.24 3.35 -2.31
N PRO A 119 10.52 3.58 -1.95
CA PRO A 119 10.86 4.36 -0.76
C PRO A 119 10.43 5.82 -0.90
N LEU A 120 9.51 6.25 -0.04
CA LEU A 120 9.00 7.62 -0.01
C LEU A 120 9.79 8.47 0.99
N ARG A 121 9.89 8.02 2.24
CA ARG A 121 10.70 8.66 3.29
C ARG A 121 11.32 7.61 4.20
N GLU A 122 12.58 7.82 4.54
CA GLU A 122 13.31 6.99 5.50
C GLU A 122 13.57 7.77 6.77
N ASN A 123 13.59 7.08 7.92
CA ASN A 123 13.83 7.68 9.23
C ASN A 123 12.98 8.94 9.50
N PHE A 124 11.74 8.94 9.00
CA PHE A 124 10.84 10.08 9.08
C PHE A 124 10.22 10.20 10.47
N LYS A 125 10.18 11.42 11.00
CA LYS A 125 9.52 11.71 12.28
C LYS A 125 8.22 12.46 12.02
N PHE A 126 7.10 11.85 12.39
CA PHE A 126 5.82 12.55 12.39
C PHE A 126 5.83 13.63 13.48
N THR A 127 5.22 14.78 13.21
CA THR A 127 5.20 15.91 14.14
C THR A 127 4.11 15.76 15.20
N GLU A 128 3.02 15.07 14.88
CA GLU A 128 1.81 14.97 15.69
C GLU A 128 1.43 13.50 15.87
N LYS A 129 0.73 13.19 16.97
CA LYS A 129 0.04 11.91 17.13
C LYS A 129 -1.37 12.03 16.57
N GLY A 130 -1.92 10.93 16.07
CA GLY A 130 -3.30 10.86 15.60
C GLY A 130 -3.44 10.35 14.17
N ASN A 131 -4.62 10.58 13.60
CA ASN A 131 -4.99 10.09 12.28
C ASN A 131 -4.43 10.98 11.17
N TYR A 132 -3.52 10.41 10.39
CA TYR A 132 -3.05 11.00 9.15
C TYR A 132 -3.82 10.41 7.96
N ILE A 133 -3.85 11.14 6.85
CA ILE A 133 -4.33 10.63 5.57
C ILE A 133 -3.26 10.89 4.53
N ILE A 134 -2.85 9.85 3.82
CA ILE A 134 -2.09 9.98 2.58
C ILE A 134 -3.02 9.79 1.39
N GLU A 135 -2.99 10.73 0.45
CA GLU A 135 -3.63 10.56 -0.86
C GLU A 135 -2.57 10.41 -1.95
N LEU A 136 -2.73 9.39 -2.78
CA LEU A 136 -1.87 9.13 -3.93
C LEU A 136 -2.64 9.45 -5.21
N GLU A 137 -2.06 10.30 -6.05
CA GLU A 137 -2.55 10.68 -7.37
C GLU A 137 -1.47 10.35 -8.41
N GLN A 138 -1.86 9.67 -9.49
CA GLN A 138 -0.97 9.51 -10.64
C GLN A 138 -0.74 10.87 -11.32
N ASN A 139 0.51 11.18 -11.67
CA ASN A 139 0.86 12.43 -12.31
C ASN A 139 1.65 12.20 -13.61
N MET A 140 1.19 11.24 -14.41
CA MET A 140 1.71 10.95 -15.75
C MET A 140 1.06 11.85 -16.80
N ARG A 141 1.43 11.74 -18.08
CA ARG A 141 0.80 12.52 -19.16
C ARG A 141 -0.56 11.93 -19.59
N ASN A 142 -0.69 10.61 -19.52
CA ASN A 142 -1.91 9.90 -19.94
C ASN A 142 -2.88 9.75 -18.78
N ASN A 143 -4.16 10.00 -19.08
CA ASN A 143 -5.26 9.89 -18.14
C ASN A 143 -6.47 9.26 -18.85
N PRO A 144 -6.94 8.07 -18.42
CA PRO A 144 -6.40 7.27 -17.32
C PRO A 144 -5.02 6.66 -17.65
N LEU A 145 -4.21 6.47 -16.61
CA LEU A 145 -2.97 5.71 -16.68
C LEU A 145 -3.32 4.21 -16.66
N LYS A 146 -3.03 3.53 -17.77
CA LYS A 146 -3.38 2.12 -17.96
C LYS A 146 -2.40 1.19 -17.24
N GLU A 147 -2.83 -0.05 -17.04
CA GLU A 147 -2.04 -1.19 -16.57
C GLU A 147 -1.49 -1.08 -15.14
N VAL A 148 -1.96 -0.11 -14.36
CA VAL A 148 -1.70 -0.07 -12.90
C VAL A 148 -2.75 -0.93 -12.22
N SER A 149 -2.35 -2.01 -11.57
CA SER A 149 -3.29 -2.94 -10.92
C SER A 149 -3.61 -2.55 -9.49
N ASP A 150 -2.60 -2.13 -8.71
CA ASP A 150 -2.76 -1.85 -7.28
C ASP A 150 -1.85 -0.70 -6.85
N VAL A 151 -2.34 0.11 -5.92
CA VAL A 151 -1.60 1.23 -5.33
C VAL A 151 -1.87 1.25 -3.84
N GLY A 152 -0.84 1.50 -3.04
CA GLY A 152 -0.92 1.37 -1.61
C GLY A 152 0.17 2.10 -0.86
N LEU A 153 0.17 1.88 0.45
CA LEU A 153 1.11 2.47 1.38
C LEU A 153 1.52 1.43 2.41
N ARG A 154 2.82 1.37 2.67
CA ARG A 154 3.39 0.66 3.80
C ARG A 154 4.13 1.65 4.70
N ILE A 155 3.88 1.55 5.99
CA ILE A 155 4.60 2.31 7.02
C ILE A 155 5.06 1.32 8.08
N GLU A 156 6.32 1.41 8.47
CA GLU A 156 6.90 0.63 9.56
C GLU A 156 7.76 1.54 10.44
N LYS A 157 7.96 1.15 11.70
CA LYS A 157 8.94 1.84 12.55
C LYS A 157 10.34 1.60 11.98
N SER A 158 11.17 2.64 11.97
CA SER A 158 12.58 2.49 11.67
C SER A 158 13.26 1.82 12.86
N ASN A 159 14.04 0.78 12.60
CA ASN A 159 14.81 0.07 13.62
C ASN A 159 15.97 0.93 14.15
#